data_AF-A0AAP5YCY4-F1
#
_entry.id   AF-A0AAP5YCY4-F1
#
_cell.length_a   1.000
_cell.length_b   1.000
_cell.length_c   1.000
_cell.angle_alpha   90.00
_cell.angle_beta   90.00
_cell.angle_gamma   90.00
#
_symmetry.space_group_name_H-M   'P 1'
#
loop_
_entity.id
_entity.type
_entity.pdbx_description
1 polymer ?
#
loop_
_entity_poly.entity_id
_entity_poly.type
_entity_poly.pdbx_seq_one_letter_code
_entity_poly.pdbx_strand_id
1 'polypeptide(L)' 'MGDDIILYGYWRSSAAYRVRICLNLKQLAYDSVSV' A
#
# COMPACT_ATOMS: atom_id res chain seq x y z
N MET A 1 -5.00 -4.70 -18.96
CA MET A 1 -5.43 -4.98 -17.58
C MET A 1 -4.43 -4.32 -16.66
N GLY A 2 -4.73 -3.13 -16.14
CA GLY A 2 -3.92 -2.53 -15.09
C GLY A 2 -4.33 -3.18 -13.78
N ASP A 3 -3.40 -3.82 -13.08
CA ASP A 3 -3.67 -4.40 -11.77
C ASP A 3 -3.92 -3.27 -10.76
N ASP A 4 -5.17 -3.13 -10.32
CA ASP A 4 -5.52 -2.24 -9.20
C ASP A 4 -4.89 -2.80 -7.92
N ILE A 5 -3.83 -2.14 -7.44
CA ILE A 5 -3.10 -2.55 -6.25
C ILE A 5 -3.87 -2.07 -5.02
N ILE A 6 -4.34 -3.00 -4.19
CA ILE A 6 -5.01 -2.67 -2.92
C ILE A 6 -4.13 -3.11 -1.75
N LEU A 7 -3.81 -2.16 -0.87
CA LEU A 7 -3.06 -2.39 0.36
C LEU A 7 -4.02 -2.48 1.54
N TYR A 8 -4.24 -3.70 2.02
CA TYR A 8 -4.94 -3.96 3.28
C TYR A 8 -3.98 -3.85 4.46
N GLY A 9 -4.28 -2.98 5.41
CA GLY A 9 -3.49 -2.93 6.62
C GLY A 9 -3.94 -1.87 7.62
N TYR A 10 -3.67 -2.15 8.89
CA TYR A 10 -3.89 -1.19 9.97
C TYR A 10 -2.90 -0.03 9.85
N TRP A 11 -3.38 1.21 10.05
CA TRP A 11 -2.57 2.42 9.89
C TRP A 11 -1.31 2.46 10.79
N ARG A 12 -1.34 1.75 11.92
CA ARG A 12 -0.22 1.62 12.88
C ARG A 12 0.63 0.35 12.71
N SER A 13 0.33 -0.47 11.71
CA SER A 13 1.14 -1.66 11.40
C SER A 13 2.45 -1.25 10.76
N SER A 14 3.57 -1.68 11.35
CA SER A 14 4.92 -1.43 10.81
C SER A 14 5.14 -2.11 9.45
N ALA A 15 4.47 -3.23 9.19
CA ALA A 15 4.49 -3.90 7.90
C ALA A 15 3.80 -3.07 6.82
N ALA A 16 2.61 -2.53 7.10
CA ALA A 16 1.87 -1.67 6.18
C ALA A 16 2.64 -0.37 5.88
N TYR A 17 3.33 0.20 6.86
CA TYR A 17 4.19 1.37 6.66
C TYR A 17 5.30 1.12 5.63
N ARG A 18 6.01 -0.01 5.73
CA ARG A 18 7.07 -0.39 4.79
C ARG A 18 6.56 -0.58 3.37
N VAL A 19 5.39 -1.23 3.21
CA VAL A 19 4.80 -1.46 1.88
C VAL A 19 4.41 -0.16 1.21
N ARG A 20 3.82 0.80 1.95
CA ARG A 20 3.54 2.15 1.43
C ARG A 20 4.78 2.88 0.94
N ILE A 21 5.91 2.75 1.65
CA ILE A 21 7.19 3.34 1.20
C ILE A 21 7.62 2.70 -0.11
N CYS A 22 7.64 1.37 -0.21
CA CYS A 22 8.01 0.68 -1.44
C CYS A 22 7.12 1.08 -2.64
N LEU A 23 5.81 1.17 -2.43
CA LEU A 23 4.86 1.57 -3.48
C LEU A 23 5.10 3.01 -3.94
N ASN A 24 5.33 3.94 -3.00
CA ASN A 24 5.70 5.32 -3.33
C ASN A 24 7.04 5.40 -4.07
N LEU A 25 8.07 4.66 -3.63
CA LEU A 25 9.38 4.62 -4.31
C LEU A 25 9.27 4.04 -5.72
N LYS A 26 8.31 3.15 -5.96
CA LYS A 26 8.03 2.56 -7.28
C LYS A 26 7.04 3.38 -8.10
N GLN A 27 6.53 4.50 -7.58
CA GLN A 27 5.52 5.34 -8.23
C GLN A 27 4.31 4.54 -8.71
N LEU A 28 3.92 3.52 -7.93
CA LEU A 28 2.77 2.68 -8.21
C LEU A 28 1.55 3.30 -7.53
N ALA A 29 0.47 3.45 -8.30
CA ALA A 29 -0.83 3.80 -7.75
C ALA A 29 -1.37 2.61 -6.94
N TYR A 30 -1.92 2.88 -5.76
CA TYR A 30 -2.55 1.87 -4.93
C TYR A 30 -3.62 2.50 -4.03
N ASP A 31 -4.63 1.71 -3.69
CA ASP A 31 -5.64 2.07 -2.70
C ASP A 31 -5.29 1.48 -1.34
N SER A 32 -5.30 2.30 -0.28
CA SER A 32 -5.08 1.80 1.09
C SER A 32 -6.40 1.60 1.81
N VAL A 33 -6.70 0.36 2.19
CA VAL A 33 -7.88 0.01 2.97
C VAL A 33 -7.45 -0.30 4.40
N SER A 34 -7.93 0.50 5.35
CA SER A 34 -7.77 0.20 6.78
C SER A 34 -8.75 -0.91 7.16
N VAL A 35 -8.19 -2.01 7.67
CA VAL A 35 -8.90 -3.08 8.38
C VAL A 35 -8.61 -2.94 9.87
#